data_AF-A0A259ITZ8-F1
#
_entry.id   AF-A0A259ITZ8-F1
#
_cell.length_a   1.000
_cell.length_b   1.000
_cell.length_c   1.000
_cell.angle_alpha   90.00
_cell.angle_beta   90.00
_cell.angle_gamma   90.00
#
_symmetry.space_group_name_H-M   'P 1'
#
loop_
_entity.id
_entity.type
_entity.pdbx_description
1 polymer ?
#
loop_
_entity_poly.entity_id
_entity_poly.type
_entity_poly.pdbx_seq_one_letter_code
_entity_poly.pdbx_strand_id
1 'polypeptide(L)' 'MGPHITLADAMYAPVCSRFATYDVALDAACVAYRDRMMAHPFMQEWIAGAKAEPEELEELDVEF' A
#
# COMPACT_ATOMS: atom_id res chain seq x y z
N MET A 1 -8.61 -11.60 12.46
CA MET A 1 -7.93 -11.65 11.14
C MET A 1 -7.74 -13.10 10.75
N GLY A 2 -7.96 -13.46 9.48
CA GLY A 2 -7.78 -14.83 8.99
C GLY A 2 -6.29 -15.20 8.85
N PRO A 3 -5.95 -16.50 8.78
CA PRO A 3 -4.56 -16.94 8.71
C PRO A 3 -3.89 -16.68 7.35
N HIS A 4 -4.67 -16.61 6.26
CA HIS A 4 -4.19 -16.49 4.89
C HIS A 4 -4.50 -15.11 4.31
N ILE A 5 -3.62 -14.62 3.43
CA ILE A 5 -3.95 -13.49 2.55
C ILE A 5 -5.02 -13.90 1.54
N THR A 6 -5.94 -12.99 1.27
CA THR A 6 -7.04 -13.15 0.33
C THR A 6 -7.11 -11.96 -0.63
N LEU A 7 -8.01 -12.02 -1.61
CA LEU A 7 -8.24 -10.89 -2.51
C LEU A 7 -8.75 -9.64 -1.77
N ALA A 8 -9.47 -9.81 -0.65
CA ALA A 8 -9.90 -8.68 0.16
C ALA A 8 -8.71 -7.90 0.74
N ASP A 9 -7.64 -8.61 1.11
CA ASP A 9 -6.41 -8.00 1.60
C ASP A 9 -5.72 -7.20 0.49
N ALA A 10 -5.63 -7.75 -0.71
CA ALA A 10 -5.06 -7.03 -1.86
C ALA A 10 -5.85 -5.75 -2.18
N MET A 11 -7.18 -5.80 -2.12
CA MET A 11 -8.04 -4.63 -2.33
C MET A 11 -7.87 -3.56 -1.24
N TYR A 12 -7.55 -3.97 0.00
CA TYR A 12 -7.43 -3.07 1.14
C TYR A 12 -6.00 -2.59 1.41
N ALA A 13 -4.98 -3.20 0.80
CA ALA A 13 -3.59 -2.79 0.91
C ALA A 13 -3.34 -1.29 0.63
N PRO A 14 -3.98 -0.66 -0.38
CA PRO A 14 -3.86 0.79 -0.61
C PRO A 14 -4.51 1.66 0.48
N VAL A 15 -5.39 1.11 1.31
CA VAL A 15 -5.97 1.82 2.46
C VAL A 15 -5.01 1.73 3.65
N CYS A 16 -4.42 0.57 3.89
CA CYS A 16 -3.37 0.39 4.91
C CYS A 16 -2.18 1.32 4.69
N SER A 17 -1.75 1.53 3.43
CA SER A 17 -0.64 2.45 3.13
C SER A 17 -0.96 3.90 3.51
N ARG A 18 -2.19 4.36 3.27
CA ARG A 18 -2.65 5.71 3.68
C ARG A 18 -2.64 5.88 5.20
N PHE A 19 -3.06 4.85 5.94
CA PHE A 19 -2.97 4.88 7.40
C PHE A 19 -1.53 4.88 7.93
N ALA A 20 -0.56 4.44 7.12
CA ALA A 20 0.85 4.54 7.48
C ALA A 20 1.43 5.94 7.21
N THR A 21 0.94 6.66 6.21
CA THR A 21 1.52 7.95 5.77
C THR A 21 0.78 9.18 6.31
N TYR A 22 -0.52 9.09 6.56
CA TYR A 22 -1.34 10.25 6.93
C TYR A 22 -1.52 10.46 8.45
N ASP A 23 -0.89 9.61 9.27
CA ASP A 23 -0.94 9.68 10.74
C ASP A 23 -2.37 9.73 11.33
N VAL A 24 -3.26 8.91 10.77
CA VAL A 24 -4.64 8.79 11.27
C VAL A 24 -4.67 7.89 12.51
N ALA A 25 -5.34 8.35 13.57
CA ALA A 25 -5.54 7.56 14.78
C ALA A 25 -6.40 6.32 14.49
N LEU A 26 -5.92 5.14 14.89
CA LEU A 26 -6.56 3.85 14.68
C LEU A 26 -6.73 3.10 16.01
N ASP A 27 -7.77 2.27 16.08
CA ASP A 27 -7.86 1.29 17.15
C ASP A 27 -6.77 0.22 17.03
N ALA A 28 -6.54 -0.52 18.12
CA ALA A 28 -5.46 -1.51 18.19
C ALA A 28 -5.60 -2.63 17.13
N ALA A 29 -6.84 -3.00 16.76
CA ALA A 29 -7.07 -4.06 15.77
C ALA A 29 -6.72 -3.58 14.36
N CYS A 30 -7.09 -2.35 14.01
CA CYS A 30 -6.73 -1.72 12.75
C CYS A 30 -5.23 -1.47 12.64
N VAL A 31 -4.56 -1.06 13.72
CA VAL A 31 -3.09 -0.95 13.77
C VAL A 31 -2.44 -2.30 13.45
N ALA A 32 -2.85 -3.37 14.12
CA ALA A 32 -2.30 -4.70 13.90
C ALA A 32 -2.54 -5.21 12.46
N TYR A 33 -3.71 -4.90 11.88
CA TYR A 33 -4.00 -5.22 10.49
C TYR A 33 -3.11 -4.46 9.51
N ARG A 34 -2.99 -3.14 9.69
CA ARG A 34 -2.12 -2.26 8.90
C ARG A 34 -0.67 -2.74 8.97
N ASP A 35 -0.15 -3.03 10.17
CA ASP A 35 1.22 -3.48 10.35
C ASP A 35 1.48 -4.83 9.67
N ARG A 36 0.56 -5.81 9.82
CA ARG A 36 0.65 -7.09 9.12
C ARG A 36 0.67 -6.92 7.60
N MET A 37 -0.19 -6.06 7.06
CA MET A 37 -0.26 -5.79 5.63
C MET A 37 1.03 -5.15 5.12
N MET A 38 1.50 -4.11 5.82
CA MET A 38 2.73 -3.40 5.45
C MET A 38 3.94 -4.32 5.51
N ALA A 39 3.99 -5.30 6.42
CA ALA A 39 5.07 -6.27 6.52
C ALA A 39 4.99 -7.43 5.50
N HIS A 40 3.91 -7.55 4.71
CA HIS A 40 3.75 -8.66 3.79
C HIS A 40 4.73 -8.59 2.61
N PRO A 41 5.34 -9.72 2.15
CA PRO A 41 6.30 -9.71 1.05
C PRO A 41 5.81 -9.01 -0.23
N PHE A 42 4.58 -9.27 -0.66
CA PHE A 42 4.00 -8.59 -1.84
C PHE A 42 3.85 -7.08 -1.65
N MET A 43 3.57 -6.61 -0.43
CA MET A 43 3.50 -5.18 -0.15
C MET A 43 4.89 -4.54 -0.16
N GLN A 44 5.90 -5.24 0.38
CA GLN A 44 7.30 -4.79 0.33
C GLN A 44 7.82 -4.71 -1.11
N GLU A 45 7.53 -5.71 -1.95
CA GLU A 45 7.85 -5.70 -3.37
C GLU A 45 7.19 -4.52 -4.09
N TRP A 46 5.89 -4.30 -3.84
CA TRP A 46 5.17 -3.18 -4.46
C TRP A 46 5.73 -1.81 -4.03
N ILE A 47 6.03 -1.62 -2.74
CA ILE A 47 6.65 -0.39 -2.23
C ILE A 47 8.04 -0.18 -2.84
N ALA A 48 8.83 -1.25 -3.01
CA ALA A 48 10.14 -1.17 -3.63
C ALA A 48 10.03 -0.74 -5.10
N GLY A 49 9.07 -1.28 -5.85
CA GLY A 49 8.75 -0.86 -7.20
C GLY A 49 8.36 0.62 -7.26
N ALA A 50 7.42 1.04 -6.41
CA ALA A 50 6.98 2.44 -6.34
C ALA A 50 8.12 3.43 -6.01
N LYS A 51 9.09 3.02 -5.17
CA LYS A 51 10.28 3.84 -4.86
C LYS A 51 11.30 3.88 -5.99
N ALA A 52 11.26 2.92 -6.91
CA ALA A 52 12.13 2.85 -8.07
C ALA A 52 11.52 3.55 -9.30
N GLU A 53 10.26 3.99 -9.22
CA GLU A 53 9.63 4.78 -10.28
C GLU A 53 10.39 6.10 -10.48
N PRO A 54 10.62 6.53 -11.74
CA PRO A 54 11.26 7.81 -12.02
C PRO A 54 10.40 8.97 -11.49
N GLU A 55 11.04 10.01 -10.97
CA GLU A 55 10.34 11.24 -10.53
C GLU A 55 9.78 12.03 -11.71
N GLU A 56 10.45 11.98 -12.85
CA GLU A 56 10.01 12.59 -14.09
C GLU A 56 9.04 11.64 -14.81
N LEU A 57 7.81 12.11 -15.02
CA LEU A 57 6.87 11.46 -15.92
C LEU A 57 7.22 11.87 -17.36
N GLU A 58 7.29 10.90 -18.26
CA GLU A 58 7.37 11.21 -19.69
C GLU A 58 6.16 12.07 -20.08
N GLU A 59 6.44 13.19 -20.75
CA GLU A 59 5.40 14.07 -21.27
C GLU A 59 4.61 13.26 -22.30
N LEU A 60 3.35 12.96 -21.98
CA LEU A 60 2.47 12.30 -22.93
C LEU A 60 2.22 13.31 -24.06
N ASP A 61 2.72 13.02 -25.27
CA ASP A 61 2.38 13.73 -26.51
C ASP A 61 0.89 13.51 -26.82
N VAL A 62 0.01 14.14 -26.04
CA VAL A 62 -1.42 14.18 -26.31
C VAL A 62 -1.66 15.45 -27.12
N GLU A 63 -1.49 15.35 -28.44
CA GLU A 63 -2.06 16.33 -29.36
C GLU A 63 -3.59 16.28 -29.19
N PHE A 64 -4.15 17.31 -28.54
CA PHE A 64 -5.59 17.57 -28.47
C PHE A 64 -6.06 18.41 -29.66
#